data_AF-A0A0C2A4P9-F1
#
_entry.id   AF-A0A0C2A4P9-F1
#
_cell.length_a   1.000
_cell.length_b   1.000
_cell.length_c   1.000
_cell.angle_alpha   90.00
_cell.angle_beta   90.00
_cell.angle_gamma   90.00
#
_symmetry.space_group_name_H-M   'P 1'
#
loop_
_entity.id
_entity.type
_entity.pdbx_description
1 polymer ?
#
loop_
_entity_poly.entity_id
_entity_poly.type
_entity_poly.pdbx_seq_one_letter_code
_entity_poly.pdbx_strand_id
1 'polypeptide(L)' 'MTTLAKQSDAALVRHGTPGERVAMVWQMTLDVWASSGKLIPEYTRANMPGRLLRRDDDERG' A
#
# COMPACT_ATOMS: atom_id res chain seq x y z
N MET A 1 -2.49 25.24 -3.87
CA MET A 1 -1.31 24.41 -3.50
C MET A 1 -1.34 23.00 -4.11
N THR A 2 -2.05 22.77 -5.22
CA THR A 2 -2.37 21.40 -5.69
C THR A 2 -1.48 20.89 -6.82
N THR A 3 -0.80 21.80 -7.53
CA THR A 3 0.00 21.47 -8.72
C THR A 3 1.35 20.84 -8.38
N LEU A 4 2.01 21.34 -7.33
CA LEU A 4 3.35 20.88 -6.95
C LEU A 4 3.33 19.45 -6.41
N ALA A 5 2.32 19.09 -5.60
CA ALA A 5 2.14 17.75 -5.07
C ALA A 5 1.88 16.72 -6.20
N LYS A 6 0.97 17.03 -7.14
CA LYS A 6 0.72 16.16 -8.31
C LYS A 6 1.95 15.95 -9.18
N GLN A 7 2.79 16.98 -9.31
CA GLN A 7 4.03 16.88 -10.08
C GLN A 7 5.07 15.99 -9.39
N SER A 8 5.15 16.05 -8.06
CA SER A 8 5.98 15.15 -7.24
C SER A 8 5.52 13.70 -7.34
N ASP A 9 4.21 13.44 -7.26
CA ASP A 9 3.67 12.09 -7.40
C ASP A 9 3.95 11.50 -8.78
N ALA A 10 3.78 12.30 -9.84
CA ALA A 10 4.09 11.87 -11.21
C ALA A 10 5.57 11.53 -11.40
N ALA A 11 6.48 12.27 -10.75
CA ALA A 11 7.90 11.95 -10.75
C ALA A 11 8.19 10.66 -9.99
N LEU A 12 7.54 10.44 -8.84
CA LEU A 12 7.65 9.22 -8.05
C LEU A 12 7.13 7.99 -8.82
N VAL A 13 6.03 8.13 -9.56
CA VAL A 13 5.50 7.07 -10.43
C VAL A 13 6.40 6.80 -11.63
N ARG A 14 7.25 7.73 -12.08
CA ARG A 14 8.16 7.45 -13.20
C ARG A 14 9.51 6.90 -12.73
N HIS A 15 10.07 7.47 -11.67
CA HIS A 15 11.47 7.26 -11.30
C HIS A 15 11.67 6.69 -9.89
N GLY A 16 10.61 6.63 -9.06
CA GLY A 16 10.70 6.08 -7.72
C GLY A 16 10.97 4.58 -7.73
N THR A 17 11.60 4.10 -6.67
CA THR A 17 11.75 2.68 -6.38
C THR A 17 10.39 1.99 -6.21
N PRO A 18 10.32 0.66 -6.35
CA PRO A 18 9.09 -0.07 -6.05
C PRO A 18 8.55 0.20 -4.64
N GLY A 19 9.43 0.30 -3.63
CA GLY A 19 9.04 0.59 -2.25
C GLY A 19 8.38 1.95 -2.09
N GLU A 20 8.94 3.00 -2.71
CA GLU A 20 8.37 4.35 -2.65
C GLU A 20 7.00 4.44 -3.34
N ARG A 21 6.81 3.75 -4.47
CA ARG A 21 5.51 3.69 -5.15
C ARG A 21 4.46 2.98 -4.31
N VAL A 22 4.84 1.88 -3.66
CA VAL A 22 3.95 1.15 -2.74
C VAL A 22 3.59 2.03 -1.54
N ALA A 23 4.55 2.75 -0.95
CA ALA A 23 4.29 3.66 0.14
C ALA A 23 3.31 4.78 -0.25
N MET A 24 3.47 5.35 -1.45
CA MET A 24 2.56 6.37 -2.00
C MET A 24 1.13 5.82 -2.16
N VAL A 25 0.96 4.68 -2.83
CA VAL A 25 -0.37 4.06 -3.03
C VAL A 25 -1.01 3.69 -1.69
N TRP A 26 -0.21 3.23 -0.73
CA TRP A 26 -0.69 2.89 0.61
C TRP A 26 -1.31 4.09 1.33
N GLN A 27 -0.63 5.24 1.34
CA GLN A 27 -1.17 6.46 1.94
C GLN A 27 -2.48 6.89 1.27
N MET A 28 -2.53 6.92 -0.07
CA MET A 28 -3.77 7.25 -0.81
C MET A 28 -4.92 6.30 -0.46
N THR A 29 -4.61 5.01 -0.31
CA THR A 29 -5.61 4.00 0.07
C THR A 29 -6.19 4.27 1.44
N LEU A 30 -5.36 4.65 2.42
CA LEU A 30 -5.81 5.00 3.77
C LEU A 30 -6.68 6.26 3.76
N ASP A 31 -6.27 7.31 3.04
CA ASP A 31 -7.03 8.56 2.95
C ASP A 31 -8.41 8.33 2.31
N VAL A 32 -8.46 7.57 1.22
CA VAL A 32 -9.71 7.20 0.57
C VAL A 32 -10.58 6.36 1.50
N TRP A 33 -9.99 5.40 2.21
CA TRP A 33 -10.73 4.57 3.16
C TRP A 33 -11.34 5.40 4.29
N ALA A 34 -10.56 6.29 4.91
CA ALA A 34 -11.02 7.21 5.94
C ALA A 34 -12.16 8.12 5.44
N SER A 35 -12.07 8.59 4.18
CA SER A 35 -13.12 9.43 3.57
C SER A 35 -14.44 8.70 3.33
N SER A 36 -14.42 7.36 3.25
CA SER A 36 -15.61 6.55 2.94
C SER A 36 -16.61 6.46 4.11
N GLY A 37 -16.21 6.85 5.32
CA GLY A 37 -17.01 6.71 6.54
C GLY A 37 -17.23 5.26 6.98
N LYS A 38 -16.57 4.28 6.33
CA LYS A 38 -16.65 2.86 6.69
C LYS A 38 -15.51 2.48 7.62
N LEU A 39 -15.82 1.65 8.62
CA LEU A 39 -14.79 1.04 9.46
C LEU A 39 -13.89 0.13 8.63
N ILE A 40 -12.62 0.03 9.01
CA ILE A 40 -11.72 -0.98 8.46
C ILE A 40 -12.31 -2.36 8.81
N PRO A 41 -12.48 -3.29 7.85
CA PRO A 41 -13.14 -4.55 8.14
C PRO A 41 -12.25 -5.40 9.03
N GLU A 42 -12.81 -5.90 10.13
CA GLU A 42 -12.14 -6.87 10.97
C GLU A 42 -12.36 -8.26 10.38
N TYR A 43 -11.25 -8.95 10.09
CA TYR A 43 -11.27 -10.34 9.64
C TYR A 43 -10.62 -11.21 10.72
N THR A 44 -11.25 -12.34 11.03
CA THR A 44 -10.53 -13.43 11.69
C THR A 44 -9.44 -13.95 10.75
N ARG A 45 -8.40 -14.57 11.31
CA ARG A 45 -7.32 -15.15 10.48
C ARG A 45 -7.85 -16.14 9.43
N ALA A 46 -8.91 -16.89 9.76
CA ALA A 46 -9.54 -17.84 8.85
C ALA A 46 -10.26 -17.17 7.67
N ASN A 47 -10.70 -15.92 7.84
CA ASN A 47 -11.53 -15.19 6.87
C ASN A 47 -10.78 -14.00 6.24
N MET A 48 -9.47 -13.87 6.48
CA MET A 48 -8.68 -12.78 5.88
C MET A 48 -8.64 -12.93 4.35
N PRO A 49 -8.99 -11.86 3.60
CA PRO A 49 -8.87 -11.86 2.15
C PRO A 49 -7.38 -11.75 1.77
N GLY A 50 -6.74 -12.90 1.63
CA GLY A 50 -5.34 -13.02 1.23
C GLY A 50 -4.57 -14.03 2.08
N ARG A 51 -3.70 -14.81 1.43
CA ARG A 51 -2.76 -15.69 2.12
C ARG A 51 -1.41 -14.97 2.19
N LEU A 52 -0.88 -14.76 3.40
CA LEU A 52 0.50 -14.28 3.57
C LEU A 52 1.44 -15.39 3.09
N LEU A 53 1.97 -15.24 1.88
CA LEU A 53 3.07 -16.06 1.38
C LEU A 53 4.36 -15.41 1.93
N ARG A 54 4.89 -15.94 3.03
CA ARG A 54 6.29 -15.68 3.32
C ARG A 54 7.10 -16.46 2.29
N ARG A 55 8.16 -15.85 1.75
CA ARG A 55 9.24 -16.67 1.21
C ARG A 55 9.74 -17.49 2.37
N ASP A 56 9.56 -18.80 2.28
CA ASP A 56 10.37 -19.71 3.08
C ASP A 56 11.80 -19.48 2.60
N ASP A 57 12.62 -18.83 3.42
CA ASP A 57 14.06 -18.83 3.25
C ASP A 57 14.55 -20.25 3.61
N ASP A 58 14.21 -21.22 2.76
CA ASP A 58 14.86 -22.52 2.72
C ASP A 58 16.02 -22.40 1.73
N GLU A 59 17.25 -22.36 2.27
CA GLU A 59 18.43 -23.10 1.83
C GLU A 59 19.71 -22.51 2.46
N ARG A 60 19.99 -22.87 3.72
CA ARG A 60 21.34 -23.21 4.24
C ARG A 60 21.26 -23.59 5.71
N GLY A 61 21.35 -24.90 5.95
CA GLY A 61 21.52 -25.55 7.24
C GLY A 61 21.63 -27.05 7.04
#